data_AF-A0A434R0H5-F1
#
_entry.id   AF-A0A434R0H5-F1
#
_cell.length_a   1.000
_cell.length_b   1.000
_cell.length_c   1.000
_cell.angle_alpha   90.00
_cell.angle_beta   90.00
_cell.angle_gamma   90.00
#
_symmetry.space_group_name_H-M   'P 1'
#
loop_
_entity.id
_entity.type
_entity.pdbx_description
1 polymer ?
#
loop_
_entity_poly.entity_id
_entity_poly.type
_entity_poly.pdbx_seq_one_letter_code
_entity_poly.pdbx_strand_id
1 'polypeptide(L)' 'MASIMTNAAALTALQSLNATNKALETTQGRISTGYRVATASDNAAYWSIATSMRSDNKALSAVQDALGLGAGKVDTAYTA' A
#
# COMPACT_ATOMS: atom_id res chain seq x y z
N MET A 1 -20.32 38.38 -21.69
CA MET A 1 -20.38 37.02 -22.27
C MET A 1 -21.34 36.17 -21.45
N ALA A 2 -22.63 36.24 -21.77
CA ALA A 2 -23.62 35.30 -21.25
C ALA A 2 -23.98 34.40 -22.43
N SER A 3 -23.46 33.18 -22.44
CA SER A 3 -23.93 32.16 -23.38
C SER A 3 -24.92 31.29 -22.61
N ILE A 4 -26.17 31.28 -23.08
CA ILE A 4 -27.27 30.50 -22.49
C ILE A 4 -27.01 28.98 -22.64
N MET A 5 -26.17 28.61 -23.62
CA MET A 5 -25.91 27.22 -24.00
C MET A 5 -24.63 26.62 -23.39
N THR A 6 -23.65 27.45 -23.02
CA THR A 6 -22.35 26.97 -22.51
C THR A 6 -21.89 27.85 -21.35
N ASN A 7 -22.08 27.35 -20.13
CA ASN A 7 -21.64 28.05 -18.92
C ASN A 7 -20.21 27.60 -18.57
N ALA A 8 -19.21 28.36 -19.03
CA ALA A 8 -17.80 28.09 -18.76
C ALA A 8 -17.48 28.04 -17.25
N ALA A 9 -18.13 28.88 -16.44
CA ALA A 9 -17.94 28.87 -14.99
C ALA A 9 -18.47 27.56 -14.35
N ALA A 10 -19.62 27.06 -14.82
CA ALA A 10 -20.15 25.77 -14.38
C ALA A 10 -19.27 24.60 -14.81
N LEU A 11 -18.69 24.62 -16.02
CA LEU A 11 -17.74 23.61 -16.48
C LEU A 11 -16.45 23.60 -15.66
N THR A 12 -15.89 24.76 -15.33
CA THR A 12 -14.72 24.87 -14.45
C THR A 12 -15.03 24.37 -13.05
N ALA A 13 -16.20 24.71 -12.50
CA ALA A 13 -16.64 24.21 -11.21
C ALA A 13 -16.81 22.68 -11.22
N LEU A 14 -17.40 22.12 -12.29
CA LEU A 14 -17.56 20.67 -12.46
C LEU A 14 -16.20 19.96 -12.58
N GLN A 15 -15.23 20.57 -13.26
CA GLN A 15 -13.88 20.04 -13.38
C GLN A 15 -13.15 20.05 -12.03
N SER A 16 -13.31 21.11 -11.24
CA SER A 16 -12.84 21.17 -9.86
C SER A 16 -13.51 20.11 -8.98
N LEU A 17 -14.84 19.97 -9.07
CA LEU A 17 -15.59 18.97 -8.30
C LEU A 17 -15.14 17.54 -8.63
N ASN A 18 -14.95 17.22 -9.92
CA ASN A 18 -14.43 15.93 -10.34
C ASN A 18 -13.01 15.70 -9.82
N ALA A 19 -12.15 16.73 -9.83
CA ALA A 19 -10.80 16.62 -9.26
C ALA A 19 -10.86 16.38 -7.74
N THR A 20 -11.73 17.08 -7.02
CA THR A 20 -11.96 16.88 -5.58
C THR A 20 -12.48 15.48 -5.27
N ASN A 21 -13.47 14.99 -6.04
CA ASN A 21 -14.02 13.64 -5.88
C ASN A 21 -12.93 12.57 -6.10
N LYS A 22 -12.10 12.73 -7.13
CA LYS A 22 -10.98 11.80 -7.38
C LYS A 22 -9.94 11.80 -6.26
N ALA A 23 -9.63 12.98 -5.72
CA ALA A 23 -8.73 13.10 -4.56
C ALA A 23 -9.34 12.48 -3.30
N LEU A 24 -10.66 12.63 -3.10
CA LEU A 24 -11.38 12.03 -1.99
C LEU A 24 -11.39 10.50 -2.09
N GLU A 25 -11.66 9.94 -3.26
CA GLU A 25 -11.65 8.48 -3.50
C GLU A 25 -10.26 7.89 -3.22
N THR A 26 -9.19 8.56 -3.67
CA THR A 26 -7.81 8.16 -3.36
C THR A 26 -7.54 8.19 -1.86
N THR A 27 -8.02 9.23 -1.17
CA THR A 27 -7.85 9.37 0.28
C THR A 27 -8.63 8.30 1.04
N GLN A 28 -9.86 8.01 0.64
CA GLN A 28 -10.66 6.93 1.19
C GLN A 28 -10.00 5.57 0.98
N GLY A 29 -9.44 5.29 -0.21
CA GLY A 29 -8.68 4.08 -0.48
C GLY A 29 -7.46 3.93 0.43
N ARG A 30 -6.74 5.02 0.70
CA ARG A 30 -5.61 5.03 1.65
C ARG A 30 -6.05 4.81 3.09
N ILE A 31 -7.16 5.42 3.52
CA ILE A 31 -7.72 5.23 4.87
C ILE A 31 -8.17 3.79 5.05
N SER A 32 -8.87 3.22 4.06
CA SER A 32 -9.38 1.84 4.14
C SER A 32 -8.29 0.79 4.13
N THR A 33 -7.19 1.01 3.39
CA THR A 33 -6.08 0.03 3.30
C THR A 33 -4.99 0.28 4.34
N GLY A 34 -4.91 1.49 4.90
CA GLY A 34 -3.80 1.95 5.74
C GLY A 34 -2.49 2.17 4.97
N TYR A 35 -2.46 1.92 3.65
CA TYR A 35 -1.25 2.03 2.83
C TYR A 35 -1.32 3.26 1.93
N ARG A 36 -0.20 4.00 1.88
CA ARG A 36 -0.05 5.14 0.97
C ARG A 36 0.06 4.71 -0.51
N VAL A 37 0.57 3.50 -0.74
CA VAL A 37 0.67 2.80 -2.03
C VAL A 37 0.08 1.41 -1.81
N ALA A 38 -1.18 1.22 -2.20
CA ALA A 38 -1.90 -0.03 -1.97
C ALA A 38 -1.71 -1.00 -3.15
N THR A 39 -1.73 -0.46 -4.36
CA THR A 39 -1.67 -1.22 -5.61
C THR A 39 -0.41 -0.91 -6.42
N ALA A 40 -0.04 -1.81 -7.34
CA ALA A 40 1.05 -1.57 -8.28
C ALA A 40 0.77 -0.36 -9.21
N SER A 41 -0.51 -0.03 -9.43
CA SER A 41 -0.93 1.12 -10.22
C SER A 41 -0.69 2.46 -9.52
N ASP A 42 -0.65 2.48 -8.18
CA ASP A 42 -0.39 3.71 -7.41
C ASP A 42 1.08 4.14 -7.53
N ASN A 43 2.00 3.17 -7.46
CA ASN A 43 3.42 3.36 -7.73
C ASN A 43 4.11 2.00 -7.87
N ALA A 44 4.37 1.55 -9.10
CA ALA A 44 4.90 0.22 -9.36
C ALA A 44 6.28 -0.02 -8.69
N ALA A 45 7.15 0.99 -8.65
CA ALA A 45 8.48 0.89 -8.07
C ALA A 45 8.43 0.78 -6.53
N TYR A 46 7.68 1.66 -5.87
CA TYR A 46 7.54 1.57 -4.41
C TYR A 46 6.74 0.35 -3.97
N TRP A 47 5.75 -0.06 -4.76
CA TRP A 47 4.98 -1.27 -4.48
C TRP A 47 5.83 -2.53 -4.61
N SER A 48 6.68 -2.64 -5.64
CA SER A 48 7.57 -3.80 -5.82
C SER A 48 8.63 -3.89 -4.72
N ILE A 49 9.25 -2.77 -4.33
CA ILE A 49 10.18 -2.71 -3.20
C ILE A 49 9.48 -3.11 -1.90
N ALA A 50 8.31 -2.52 -1.60
CA ALA A 50 7.56 -2.85 -0.39
C ALA A 50 7.10 -4.32 -0.36
N THR A 51 6.76 -4.90 -1.52
CA THR A 51 6.39 -6.30 -1.64
C THR A 51 7.59 -7.21 -1.42
N SER A 52 8.75 -6.89 -1.99
CA SER A 52 10.00 -7.60 -1.73
C SER A 52 10.35 -7.56 -0.25
N MET A 53 10.33 -6.38 0.37
CA MET A 53 10.61 -6.22 1.80
C MET A 53 9.65 -7.03 2.69
N ARG A 54 8.35 -7.11 2.36
CA ARG A 54 7.40 -7.97 3.08
C ARG A 54 7.73 -9.45 2.91
N SER A 55 8.17 -9.87 1.73
CA SER A 55 8.61 -11.24 1.46
C SER A 55 9.86 -11.58 2.26
N ASP A 56 10.85 -10.68 2.27
CA ASP A 56 12.10 -10.85 3.00
C ASP A 56 11.86 -10.97 4.50
N ASN A 57 10.95 -10.17 5.06
CA ASN A 57 10.58 -10.25 6.47
C ASN A 57 9.97 -11.63 6.83
N LYS A 58 9.10 -12.17 5.97
CA LYS A 58 8.55 -13.53 6.18
C LYS A 58 9.63 -14.60 6.10
N ALA A 59 10.55 -14.48 5.14
CA ALA A 59 11.66 -15.42 5.01
C ALA A 59 12.57 -15.36 6.25
N LEU A 60 12.88 -14.17 6.75
CA LEU A 60 13.66 -13.99 7.97
C LEU A 60 12.96 -14.57 9.20
N SER A 61 11.64 -14.41 9.33
CA SER A 61 10.85 -15.04 10.40
C SER A 61 10.96 -16.57 10.35
N ALA A 62 10.83 -17.16 9.16
CA ALA A 62 10.95 -18.60 8.99
C ALA A 62 12.37 -19.11 9.32
N VAL A 63 13.40 -18.34 8.96
CA VAL A 63 14.80 -18.65 9.34
C VAL A 63 14.96 -18.57 10.86
N GLN A 64 14.35 -17.58 11.51
CA GLN A 64 14.41 -17.43 12.96
C GLN A 64 13.74 -18.61 13.68
N ASP A 65 12.59 -19.07 13.19
CA ASP A 65 11.92 -20.26 13.71
C ASP A 65 12.79 -21.52 13.55
N ALA A 66 13.43 -21.68 12.39
CA ALA A 66 14.34 -22.79 12.12
C ALA A 66 15.58 -22.77 13.04
N LEU A 67 16.15 -21.59 13.29
CA LEU A 67 17.25 -21.40 14.24
C LEU A 67 16.81 -21.71 15.68
N GLY A 68 15.61 -21.28 16.09
CA GLY A 68 15.06 -21.61 17.40
C GLY A 68 14.85 -23.10 17.60
N LEU A 69 14.33 -23.79 16.58
CA LEU A 69 14.20 -25.25 16.57
C LEU A 69 15.57 -25.93 16.66
N GLY A 70 16.54 -25.47 15.87
CA GLY A 70 17.91 -25.99 15.88
C GLY A 70 18.59 -25.82 17.24
N ALA A 71 18.44 -24.64 17.86
CA ALA A 71 18.94 -24.38 19.20
C ALA A 71 18.32 -25.35 20.22
N GLY A 72 17.00 -25.56 20.18
CA GLY A 72 16.32 -26.53 21.05
C GLY A 72 16.81 -27.97 20.84
N LYS A 73 17.12 -28.37 19.60
CA LYS A 73 17.70 -29.70 19.32
C LYS A 73 19.10 -29.84 19.93
N VAL A 74 19.96 -28.83 19.77
CA VAL A 74 21.30 -28.81 20.37
C VAL A 74 21.21 -28.84 21.89
N ASP A 75 20.29 -28.07 22.49
CA ASP A 75 20.08 -28.03 23.93
C ASP A 75 19.67 -29.41 24.46
N THR A 76 18.71 -30.08 23.81
CA THR A 76 18.31 -31.45 24.16
C THR A 76 19.43 -32.48 24.00
N ALA A 77 20.31 -32.30 23.00
CA ALA A 77 21.46 -33.19 22.81
C ALA A 77 22.57 -32.94 23.85
N TYR A 78 22.66 -31.74 24.40
CA TYR A 78 23.62 -31.38 25.45
C TYR A 78 23.13 -31.76 26.85
N THR A 79 21.81 -31.81 27.08
CA THR A 79 21.23 -32.18 28.38
C THR A 79 21.10 -33.69 28.59
N ALA A 80 21.21 -34.50 27.53
CA ALA A 80 21.12 -35.96 27.55
C ALA A 80 22.51 -36.60 27.72
#